data_AF-A0A7M3MQS2-F1
#
_entry.id   AF-A0A7M3MQS2-F1
#
_cell.length_a   1.000
_cell.length_b   1.000
_cell.length_c   1.000
_cell.angle_alpha   90.00
_cell.angle_beta   90.00
_cell.angle_gamma   90.00
#
_symmetry.space_group_name_H-M   'P 1'
#
loop_
_entity.id
_entity.type
_entity.pdbx_description
1 polymer ?
#
loop_
_entity_poly.entity_id
_entity_poly.type
_entity_poly.pdbx_seq_one_letter_code
_entity_poly.pdbx_strand_id
1 'polypeptide(L)'
;MESHVDDHGTSQTDPARWYHLEGAEQRGPLPLADIRARVLDGTIGPDTYVWADGMPEWMPARQVPAVTPPAETRASLPAWG
;
A
#
# COMPACT_ATOMS: atom_id res chain seq x y z
N MET A 1 -30.47 -7.20 -21.16
CA MET A 1 -29.02 -7.00 -21.02
C MET A 1 -28.80 -6.64 -19.58
N GLU A 2 -28.19 -7.57 -18.87
CA GLU A 2 -28.17 -7.62 -17.41
C GLU A 2 -27.17 -6.59 -16.89
N SER A 3 -27.69 -5.44 -16.45
CA SER A 3 -26.94 -4.43 -15.69
C SER A 3 -27.29 -4.61 -14.22
N HIS A 4 -26.83 -5.71 -13.63
CA HIS A 4 -27.07 -6.03 -12.23
C HIS A 4 -25.89 -6.84 -11.69
N VAL A 5 -24.85 -6.14 -11.24
CA VAL A 5 -24.51 -5.93 -9.83
C VAL A 5 -23.20 -5.15 -9.83
N ASP A 6 -23.28 -3.82 -9.70
CA ASP A 6 -22.18 -3.13 -9.04
C ASP A 6 -22.29 -3.56 -7.58
N ASP A 7 -21.69 -4.72 -7.29
CA ASP A 7 -21.44 -5.20 -5.94
C ASP A 7 -20.53 -4.17 -5.26
N HIS A 8 -21.15 -3.12 -4.71
CA HIS A 8 -20.59 -2.39 -3.58
C HIS A 8 -20.70 -3.32 -2.35
N GLY A 9 -20.07 -4.50 -2.44
CA GLY A 9 -20.31 -5.64 -1.56
C GLY A 9 -19.04 -6.17 -0.94
N THR A 10 -18.15 -5.30 -0.47
CA THR A 10 -17.39 -5.59 0.75
C THR A 10 -17.12 -4.31 1.55
N SER A 11 -18.02 -4.03 2.48
CA SER A 11 -17.65 -3.38 3.73
C SER A 11 -16.75 -4.34 4.52
N GLN A 12 -15.42 -4.32 4.37
CA GLN A 12 -14.47 -4.87 5.36
C GLN A 12 -13.01 -4.37 5.16
N THR A 13 -12.75 -3.11 5.53
CA THR A 13 -11.49 -2.53 6.05
C THR A 13 -10.17 -2.56 5.24
N ASP A 14 -10.04 -3.26 4.11
CA ASP A 14 -8.85 -3.10 3.24
C ASP A 14 -9.17 -2.15 2.07
N PRO A 15 -8.45 -1.02 1.91
CA PRO A 15 -8.67 -0.17 0.77
C PRO A 15 -8.24 -0.90 -0.51
N ALA A 16 -9.20 -1.17 -1.38
CA ALA A 16 -8.98 -1.95 -2.60
C ALA A 16 -7.98 -1.30 -3.58
N ARG A 17 -7.64 -0.04 -3.37
CA ARG A 17 -6.75 0.75 -4.24
C ARG A 17 -5.68 1.43 -3.40
N TRP A 18 -4.45 0.96 -3.55
CA TRP A 18 -3.27 1.55 -2.97
C TRP A 18 -2.37 2.20 -4.01
N TYR A 19 -1.64 3.20 -3.55
CA TYR A 19 -0.70 3.97 -4.34
C TYR A 19 0.56 4.22 -3.51
N HIS A 20 1.68 4.35 -4.20
CA HIS A 20 2.96 4.74 -3.59
C HIS A 20 3.68 5.76 -4.48
N LEU A 21 4.58 6.53 -3.88
CA LEU A 21 5.50 7.38 -4.63
C LEU A 21 6.77 6.60 -4.97
N GLU A 22 7.08 6.52 -6.26
CA GLU A 22 8.36 6.02 -6.78
C GLU A 22 9.13 7.26 -7.29
N GLY A 23 9.97 7.83 -6.43
CA GLY A 23 10.59 9.13 -6.67
C GLY A 23 9.58 10.27 -6.62
N ALA A 24 9.26 10.88 -7.76
CA ALA A 24 8.28 11.96 -7.89
C ALA A 24 6.96 11.51 -8.55
N GLU A 25 6.87 10.24 -8.97
CA GLU A 25 5.70 9.72 -9.68
C GLU A 25 4.84 8.87 -8.76
N GLN A 26 3.52 9.06 -8.84
CA GLN A 26 2.54 8.19 -8.21
C GLN A 26 2.36 6.91 -9.03
N ARG A 27 2.47 5.76 -8.36
CA ARG A 27 2.29 4.44 -8.97
C ARG A 27 1.11 3.72 -8.31
N GLY A 28 0.12 3.36 -9.13
CA GLY A 28 -1.11 2.68 -8.70
C GLY A 28 -2.27 2.91 -9.68
N PRO A 29 -3.50 2.44 -9.34
CA PRO A 29 -3.85 1.67 -8.15
C PRO A 29 -3.30 0.23 -8.20
N LEU A 30 -2.79 -0.24 -7.07
CA LEU A 30 -2.36 -1.63 -6.85
C LEU A 30 -3.12 -2.19 -5.64
N PRO A 31 -3.31 -3.51 -5.53
CA PRO A 31 -3.82 -4.12 -4.31
C PRO A 31 -2.75 -4.06 -3.19
N LEU A 32 -3.16 -4.19 -1.94
CA LEU A 32 -2.24 -4.15 -0.79
C LEU A 32 -1.12 -5.21 -0.90
N ALA A 33 -1.45 -6.39 -1.44
CA ALA A 33 -0.47 -7.48 -1.63
C ALA A 33 0.72 -7.05 -2.50
N ASP A 34 0.47 -6.33 -3.60
CA ASP A 34 1.51 -5.79 -4.48
C ASP A 34 2.33 -4.69 -3.80
N ILE A 35 1.69 -3.83 -2.99
CA ILE A 35 2.41 -2.83 -2.18
C ILE A 35 3.35 -3.52 -1.18
N ARG A 36 2.86 -4.56 -0.50
CA ARG A 36 3.69 -5.34 0.44
C ARG A 36 4.84 -6.03 -0.29
N ALA A 37 4.61 -6.58 -1.48
CA ALA A 37 5.69 -7.15 -2.30
C ALA A 37 6.77 -6.11 -2.64
N ARG A 38 6.37 -4.87 -3.00
CA ARG A 38 7.29 -3.75 -3.25
C ARG A 38 8.06 -3.29 -2.01
N VAL A 39 7.44 -3.36 -0.85
CA VAL A 39 8.11 -3.14 0.44
C VAL A 39 9.19 -4.20 0.68
N LEU A 40 8.88 -5.47 0.42
CA LEU A 40 9.81 -6.58 0.57
C LEU A 40 10.97 -6.53 -0.44
N ASP A 41 10.70 -6.06 -1.65
CA ASP A 41 11.71 -5.85 -2.71
C ASP A 41 12.62 -4.62 -2.43
N GLY A 42 12.17 -3.71 -1.56
CA GLY A 42 12.89 -2.48 -1.22
C GLY A 42 12.54 -1.28 -2.10
N THR A 43 11.61 -1.44 -3.04
CA THR A 43 11.05 -0.34 -3.84
C THR A 43 10.35 0.70 -2.95
N ILE A 44 9.60 0.24 -1.94
CA ILE A 44 8.93 1.11 -0.95
C ILE A 44 9.73 1.04 0.35
N GLY A 45 10.37 2.16 0.71
CA GLY A 45 11.08 2.33 1.99
C GLY A 45 10.19 2.94 3.08
N PRO A 46 10.71 3.08 4.31
CA PRO A 46 9.96 3.62 5.45
C PRO A 46 9.54 5.09 5.24
N ASP A 47 10.33 5.87 4.50
CA ASP A 47 10.06 7.27 4.15
C ASP A 47 9.27 7.43 2.84
N THR A 48 9.01 6.33 2.11
CA THR A 48 8.20 6.37 0.90
C THR A 48 6.75 6.66 1.25
N TYR A 49 6.18 7.68 0.62
CA TYR A 49 4.77 8.01 0.82
C TYR A 49 3.87 7.00 0.11
N VAL A 50 2.89 6.51 0.86
CA VAL A 50 1.82 5.63 0.39
C VAL A 50 0.48 6.30 0.68
N TRP A 51 -0.49 6.02 -0.17
CA TRP A 51 -1.86 6.45 0.02
C TRP A 51 -2.78 5.32 -0.38
N ALA A 52 -3.86 5.18 0.36
CA ALA A 52 -4.89 4.21 0.05
C ALA A 52 -6.25 4.89 -0.01
N ASP A 53 -7.15 4.33 -0.80
CA ASP A 53 -8.51 4.83 -0.94
C ASP A 53 -9.21 4.95 0.43
N GLY A 54 -9.52 6.17 0.84
CA GLY A 54 -10.09 6.45 2.17
C GLY A 54 -9.08 6.98 3.21
N MET A 55 -7.79 7.04 2.91
CA MET A 55 -6.83 7.78 3.72
C MET A 55 -6.97 9.30 3.50
N PRO A 56 -6.80 10.12 4.56
CA PRO A 56 -6.95 11.57 4.46
C PRO A 56 -5.87 12.22 3.58
N GLU A 57 -4.65 11.68 3.62
CA GLU A 57 -3.50 12.20 2.89
C GLU A 57 -2.44 11.11 2.70
N TRP A 58 -1.44 11.40 1.87
CA TRP A 58 -0.27 10.56 1.69
C TRP A 58 0.52 10.47 2.99
N MET A 59 0.78 9.26 3.45
CA MET A 59 1.56 9.03 4.67
C MET A 59 2.79 8.18 4.37
N PRO A 60 3.92 8.42 5.05
CA PRO A 60 5.09 7.58 4.89
C PRO A 60 4.77 6.12 5.31
N ALA A 61 5.30 5.15 4.58
CA ALA A 61 4.98 3.74 4.75
C ALA A 61 5.18 3.24 6.19
N ARG A 62 6.18 3.77 6.91
CA ARG A 62 6.42 3.45 8.33
C ARG A 62 5.29 3.85 9.29
N GLN A 63 4.45 4.81 8.90
CA GLN A 63 3.31 5.26 9.69
C GLN A 63 2.03 4.52 9.33
N VAL A 64 2.06 3.71 8.27
CA VAL A 64 0.90 2.96 7.78
C VAL A 64 1.08 1.48 8.16
N PRO A 65 0.34 0.98 9.16
CA PRO A 65 0.52 -0.39 9.67
C PRO A 65 0.29 -1.47 8.61
N ALA A 66 -0.59 -1.22 7.64
CA ALA A 66 -0.92 -2.17 6.58
C ALA A 66 0.27 -2.49 5.65
N VAL A 67 1.19 -1.54 5.47
CA VAL A 67 2.38 -1.70 4.61
C VAL A 67 3.67 -1.85 5.42
N THR A 68 3.64 -1.57 6.72
CA THR A 68 4.79 -1.73 7.61
C THR A 68 5.03 -3.22 7.88
N PRO A 69 6.20 -3.77 7.47
CA PRO A 69 6.53 -5.14 7.80
C PRO A 69 6.83 -5.30 9.30
N PRO A 70 6.73 -6.51 9.85
CA PRO A 70 7.13 -6.77 11.24
C PRO A 70 8.64 -6.52 11.42
N ALA A 71 9.04 -6.21 12.66
CA ALA A 71 10.41 -5.79 12.98
C ALA A 71 11.48 -6.81 12.55
N GLU A 72 11.20 -8.10 12.69
CA GLU A 72 12.06 -9.20 12.24
C GLU A 72 12.33 -9.15 10.73
N THR A 73 11.30 -8.90 9.92
CA THR A 73 11.43 -8.79 8.47
C THR A 73 12.16 -7.51 8.11
N ARG A 74 11.80 -6.38 8.73
CA ARG A 74 12.43 -5.08 8.49
C ARG A 74 13.95 -5.10 8.66
N ALA A 75 14.45 -5.78 9.69
CA ALA A 75 15.88 -5.91 9.94
C ALA A 75 16.65 -6.60 8.80
N SER A 76 15.95 -7.37 7.95
CA SER A 76 16.51 -8.09 6.81
C SER A 76 16.21 -7.41 5.46
N LEU A 77 15.44 -6.32 5.44
CA LEU A 77 15.04 -5.65 4.20
C LEU A 77 16.05 -4.57 3.80
N PRO A 78 16.38 -4.48 2.50
CA PRO A 78 17.39 -3.53 2.02
C PRO A 78 17.00 -2.06 2.25
N ALA A 79 15.70 -1.74 2.24
CA ALA A 79 15.21 -0.37 2.38
C ALA A 79 14.71 0.00 3.79
N TRP A 80 14.52 -0.97 4.70
CA TRP A 80 13.91 -0.76 6.02
C TRP A 80 14.84 -1.05 7.21
N GLY A 81 15.99 -1.68 6.96
CA GLY A 81 17.03 -1.98 7.94
C GLY A 81 17.90 -0.79 8.30
#